data_AF-A0AAE1WJF1-F1
#
_entry.id   AF-A0AAE1WJF1-F1
#
_cell.length_a   1.000
_cell.length_b   1.000
_cell.length_c   1.000
_cell.angle_alpha   90.00
_cell.angle_beta   90.00
_cell.angle_gamma   90.00
#
_symmetry.space_group_name_H-M   'P 1'
#
loop_
_entity.id
_entity.type
_entity.pdbx_description
1 polymer ?
#
loop_
_entity_poly.entity_id
_entity_poly.type
_entity_poly.pdbx_seq_one_letter_code
_entity_poly.pdbx_strand_id
1 'polypeptide(L)'
;MCMSSEYIFLMMVIPGPSNLKRLIDVYLEPLIEELLQLWHMGVRTYDHATDRAFMMRAALMWTVNDVPAYRMVSGWSTTGVIGCPICMDDTRAFHLQHGRKACYFDCHRQFLSAHHSYRRNKKAFMKNRVENRLHIRG
;
A
#
# COMPACT_ATOMS: atom_id res chain seq x y z
N MET A 1 -1.95 -17.71 -8.13
CA MET A 1 -3.08 -16.84 -8.52
C MET A 1 -2.73 -15.41 -8.11
N CYS A 2 -3.22 -14.41 -8.85
CA CYS A 2 -3.07 -12.94 -8.67
C CYS A 2 -2.04 -12.20 -9.55
N MET A 3 -1.24 -12.86 -10.37
CA MET A 3 -0.28 -12.19 -11.29
C MET A 3 -0.11 -12.94 -12.62
N SER A 4 -1.18 -13.46 -13.21
CA SER A 4 -1.08 -13.89 -14.61
C SER A 4 -0.89 -12.64 -15.46
N SER A 5 0.08 -12.64 -16.37
CA SER A 5 0.42 -11.47 -17.20
C SER A 5 -0.78 -10.92 -17.96
N GLU A 6 -1.72 -11.80 -18.31
CA GLU A 6 -2.95 -11.51 -19.03
C GLU A 6 -3.92 -10.59 -18.27
N TYR A 7 -3.76 -10.44 -16.95
CA TYR A 7 -4.60 -9.58 -16.11
C TYR A 7 -3.83 -8.39 -15.53
N ILE A 8 -2.59 -8.16 -15.97
CA ILE A 8 -1.77 -7.03 -15.53
C ILE A 8 -1.88 -5.93 -16.58
N PHE A 9 -2.54 -4.84 -16.22
CA PHE A 9 -2.58 -3.62 -17.02
C PHE A 9 -1.58 -2.61 -16.46
N LEU A 10 -0.60 -2.23 -17.28
CA LEU A 10 0.28 -1.10 -16.96
C LEU A 10 -0.47 0.19 -17.24
N MET A 11 -0.89 0.84 -16.18
CA MET A 11 -1.71 2.04 -16.22
C MET A 11 -0.89 3.33 -16.34
N MET A 12 0.33 3.36 -15.77
CA MET A 12 1.13 4.57 -15.72
C MET A 12 2.62 4.27 -15.56
N VAL A 13 3.47 4.98 -16.32
CA VAL A 13 4.92 4.99 -16.16
C VAL A 13 5.31 6.41 -15.76
N ILE A 14 5.81 6.57 -14.54
CA ILE A 14 6.21 7.89 -14.04
C ILE A 14 7.59 8.22 -14.63
N PRO A 15 7.73 9.28 -15.45
CA PRO A 15 9.01 9.63 -16.05
C PRO A 15 10.00 10.09 -14.97
N GLY A 16 11.29 10.03 -15.29
CA GLY A 16 12.43 10.22 -14.40
C GLY A 16 12.52 11.61 -13.70
N PRO A 17 13.72 12.05 -13.29
CA PRO A 17 13.95 12.99 -12.17
C PRO A 17 13.20 14.34 -12.21
N SER A 18 12.72 14.77 -13.38
CA SER A 18 11.83 15.94 -13.58
C SER A 18 10.37 15.63 -13.23
N ASN A 19 10.16 15.03 -12.07
CA ASN A 19 8.91 14.39 -11.72
C ASN A 19 7.88 15.42 -11.20
N LEU A 20 6.75 15.57 -11.90
CA LEU A 20 5.59 16.37 -11.48
C LEU A 20 4.81 15.63 -10.38
N LYS A 21 5.47 15.36 -9.25
CA LYS A 21 4.92 14.67 -8.07
C LYS A 21 3.57 15.23 -7.59
N ARG A 22 3.24 16.46 -7.99
CA ARG A 22 2.04 17.21 -7.60
C ARG A 22 0.87 17.12 -8.58
N LEU A 23 1.03 16.43 -9.72
CA LEU A 23 -0.02 16.32 -10.75
C LEU A 23 -0.48 14.88 -10.98
N ILE A 24 -0.07 13.94 -10.12
CA ILE A 24 -0.45 12.52 -10.27
C ILE A 24 -1.97 12.32 -10.27
N ASP A 25 -2.67 13.13 -9.49
CA ASP A 25 -4.12 13.25 -9.42
C ASP A 25 -4.73 13.62 -10.78
N VAL A 26 -4.15 14.60 -11.48
CA VAL A 26 -4.61 15.01 -12.83
C VAL A 26 -4.45 13.88 -13.84
N TYR A 27 -3.38 13.10 -13.75
CA TYR A 27 -3.17 11.96 -14.66
C TYR A 27 -4.08 10.76 -14.33
N LEU A 28 -4.51 10.61 -13.08
CA LEU A 28 -5.39 9.52 -12.65
C LEU A 28 -6.87 9.85 -12.84
N GLU A 29 -7.25 11.12 -12.96
CA GLU A 29 -8.63 11.56 -13.18
C GLU A 29 -9.37 10.78 -14.28
N PRO A 30 -8.89 10.70 -15.54
CA PRO A 30 -9.62 10.00 -16.60
C PRO A 30 -9.79 8.50 -16.31
N LEU A 31 -8.79 7.89 -15.69
CA LEU A 31 -8.88 6.50 -15.27
C LEU A 31 -9.94 6.31 -14.18
N ILE A 32 -9.98 7.19 -13.18
CA ILE A 32 -10.96 7.13 -12.10
C ILE A 32 -12.37 7.24 -12.68
N GLU A 33 -12.57 8.14 -13.65
CA GLU A 33 -13.84 8.27 -14.38
C GLU A 33 -14.21 6.97 -15.12
N GLU A 34 -13.28 6.36 -15.85
CA GLU A 34 -13.50 5.08 -16.54
C GLU A 34 -13.84 3.94 -15.57
N LEU A 35 -13.12 3.85 -14.44
CA LEU A 35 -13.39 2.85 -13.40
C LEU A 35 -14.76 3.05 -12.76
N LEU A 36 -15.16 4.30 -12.49
CA LEU A 36 -16.49 4.63 -11.98
C LEU A 36 -17.58 4.29 -13.01
N GLN A 37 -17.35 4.58 -14.29
CA GLN A 37 -18.26 4.20 -15.37
C GLN A 37 -18.41 2.68 -15.44
N LEU A 38 -17.30 1.94 -15.43
CA LEU A 38 -17.30 0.47 -15.44
C LEU A 38 -18.00 -0.12 -14.22
N TRP A 39 -17.84 0.47 -13.04
CA TRP A 39 -18.45 -0.02 -11.81
C TRP A 39 -19.95 0.26 -11.75
N HIS A 40 -20.39 1.51 -12.04
CA HIS A 40 -21.77 1.94 -11.85
C HIS A 40 -22.68 1.64 -13.04
N MET A 41 -22.23 1.94 -14.25
CA MET A 41 -23.03 1.79 -15.48
C MET A 41 -22.69 0.50 -16.21
N GLY A 42 -21.40 0.16 -16.27
CA GLY A 42 -20.85 -0.83 -17.18
C GLY A 42 -20.69 -0.29 -18.61
N VAL A 43 -19.96 -1.02 -19.43
CA VAL A 43 -19.71 -0.70 -20.85
C VAL A 43 -20.10 -1.89 -21.70
N ARG A 44 -20.72 -1.63 -22.86
CA ARG A 44 -21.05 -2.69 -23.81
C ARG A 44 -19.77 -3.18 -24.49
N THR A 45 -19.39 -4.43 -24.21
CA THR A 45 -18.15 -5.03 -24.69
C THR A 45 -18.48 -6.28 -25.51
N TYR A 46 -17.75 -6.48 -26.60
CA TYR A 46 -17.87 -7.66 -27.44
C TYR A 46 -16.87 -8.72 -26.98
N ASP A 47 -17.37 -9.92 -26.69
CA ASP A 47 -16.57 -11.10 -26.38
C ASP A 47 -16.35 -11.91 -27.66
N HIS A 48 -15.09 -11.97 -28.10
CA HIS A 48 -14.70 -12.70 -29.30
C HIS A 48 -14.84 -14.23 -29.14
N ALA A 49 -14.69 -14.76 -27.92
CA ALA A 49 -14.78 -16.19 -27.69
C ALA A 49 -16.21 -16.71 -27.81
N THR A 50 -17.20 -15.89 -27.46
CA THR A 50 -18.62 -16.25 -27.52
C THR A 50 -19.40 -15.60 -28.67
N ASP A 51 -18.74 -14.75 -29.46
CA ASP A 51 -19.33 -13.94 -30.55
C ASP A 51 -20.57 -13.15 -30.09
N ARG A 52 -20.50 -12.58 -28.88
CA ARG A 52 -21.64 -11.89 -28.24
C ARG A 52 -21.22 -10.61 -27.56
N ALA A 53 -22.10 -9.63 -27.60
CA ALA A 53 -21.97 -8.43 -26.79
C ALA A 53 -22.55 -8.68 -25.39
N PHE A 54 -21.84 -8.24 -24.35
CA PHE A 54 -22.31 -8.26 -22.97
C PHE A 54 -22.05 -6.91 -22.30
N MET A 55 -22.68 -6.70 -21.13
CA MET A 55 -22.42 -5.51 -20.31
C MET A 55 -21.27 -5.82 -19.36
N MET A 56 -20.09 -5.28 -19.65
CA MET A 56 -18.91 -5.46 -18.82
C MET A 56 -18.93 -4.49 -17.64
N ARG A 57 -18.65 -5.03 -16.45
CA ARG A 57 -18.37 -4.25 -15.24
C ARG A 57 -17.01 -4.67 -14.71
N ALA A 58 -16.26 -3.72 -14.17
CA ALA A 58 -14.94 -3.97 -13.61
C ALA A 58 -14.79 -3.22 -12.29
N ALA A 59 -13.91 -3.75 -11.42
CA ALA A 59 -13.53 -3.13 -10.16
C ALA A 59 -12.01 -3.23 -10.01
N LEU A 60 -11.41 -2.17 -9.46
CA LEU A 60 -10.01 -2.17 -9.08
C LEU A 60 -9.88 -2.79 -7.68
N MET A 61 -9.19 -3.94 -7.57
CA MET A 61 -8.99 -4.61 -6.28
C MET A 61 -7.76 -4.09 -5.53
N TRP A 62 -6.61 -4.02 -6.21
CA TRP A 62 -5.36 -3.55 -5.62
C TRP A 62 -4.45 -2.96 -6.71
N THR A 63 -3.55 -2.05 -6.30
CA THR A 63 -2.49 -1.51 -7.14
C THR A 63 -1.14 -2.04 -6.65
N VAL A 64 -0.26 -2.39 -7.59
CA VAL A 64 1.13 -2.77 -7.28
C VAL A 64 1.99 -1.55 -7.50
N ASN A 65 2.52 -1.01 -6.40
CA ASN A 65 3.31 0.21 -6.42
C ASN A 65 4.67 -0.05 -5.77
N ASP A 66 5.71 0.59 -6.29
CA ASP A 66 6.92 0.75 -5.50
C ASP A 66 6.70 1.77 -4.37
N VAL A 67 7.66 1.91 -3.45
CA VAL A 67 7.52 2.80 -2.28
C VAL A 67 7.29 4.27 -2.69
N PRO A 68 8.02 4.84 -3.68
CA PRO A 68 7.75 6.18 -4.18
C PRO A 68 6.37 6.36 -4.80
N ALA A 69 5.91 5.43 -5.64
CA ALA A 69 4.59 5.50 -6.27
C ALA A 69 3.47 5.35 -5.25
N TYR A 70 3.63 4.45 -4.27
CA TYR A 70 2.66 4.28 -3.19
C TYR A 70 2.41 5.61 -2.46
N ARG A 71 3.47 6.36 -2.13
CA ARG A 71 3.35 7.69 -1.50
C ARG A 71 2.47 8.64 -2.32
N MET A 72 2.63 8.63 -3.63
CA MET A 72 1.92 9.54 -4.53
C MET A 72 0.46 9.14 -4.71
N VAL A 73 0.20 7.85 -4.91
CA VAL A 73 -1.14 7.33 -5.21
C VAL A 73 -2.02 7.25 -3.96
N SER A 74 -1.46 6.86 -2.82
CA SER A 74 -2.24 6.74 -1.57
C SER A 74 -2.35 8.05 -0.78
N GLY A 75 -1.53 9.05 -1.11
CA GLY A 75 -1.33 10.23 -0.26
C GLY A 75 -0.64 9.92 1.08
N TRP A 76 -0.23 8.67 1.33
CA TRP A 76 0.39 8.26 2.58
C TRP A 76 1.86 8.66 2.64
N SER A 77 2.31 9.15 3.79
CA SER A 77 3.74 9.41 3.98
C SER A 77 4.53 8.11 3.99
N THR A 78 5.56 8.00 3.15
CA THR A 78 6.52 6.88 3.21
C THR A 78 7.80 7.23 3.97
N THR A 79 7.80 8.37 4.67
CA THR A 79 8.93 8.85 5.47
C THR A 79 8.47 9.30 6.86
N GLY A 80 9.43 9.56 7.75
CA GLY A 80 9.14 9.97 9.13
C GLY A 80 8.69 8.80 10.00
N VAL A 81 7.88 9.05 11.02
CA VAL A 81 7.37 8.04 11.97
C VAL A 81 6.13 7.30 11.45
N ILE A 82 5.33 7.96 10.61
CA ILE A 82 4.15 7.38 9.93
C ILE A 82 4.50 6.69 8.61
N GLY A 83 5.77 6.39 8.37
CA GLY A 83 6.25 5.86 7.09
C GLY A 83 5.83 4.42 6.77
N CYS A 84 5.33 3.66 7.75
CA CYS A 84 5.01 2.25 7.58
C CYS A 84 3.59 2.08 7.02
N PRO A 85 3.41 1.55 5.79
CA PRO A 85 2.09 1.36 5.18
C PRO A 85 1.29 0.21 5.81
N ILE A 86 1.94 -0.61 6.64
CA ILE A 86 1.29 -1.72 7.35
C ILE A 86 0.75 -1.26 8.69
N CYS A 87 1.55 -0.49 9.44
CA CYS A 87 1.12 0.02 10.74
C CYS A 87 0.25 1.26 10.62
N MET A 88 0.40 2.03 9.56
CA MET A 88 -0.28 3.30 9.33
C MET A 88 -0.13 4.25 10.54
N ASP A 89 -1.23 4.81 11.02
CA ASP A 89 -1.35 5.63 12.23
C ASP A 89 -1.06 4.86 13.52
N ASP A 90 -1.25 3.55 13.50
CA ASP A 90 -0.98 2.59 14.58
C ASP A 90 0.53 2.27 14.75
N THR A 91 1.40 3.01 14.06
CA THR A 91 2.86 2.89 14.13
C THR A 91 3.40 3.09 15.55
N ARG A 92 4.43 2.30 15.90
CA ARG A 92 5.20 2.44 17.15
C ARG A 92 6.52 3.17 16.94
N ALA A 93 6.77 3.65 15.72
CA ALA A 93 7.96 4.43 15.40
C ALA A 93 7.99 5.72 16.21
N PHE A 94 9.19 6.17 16.55
CA PHE A 94 9.41 7.32 17.42
C PHE A 94 10.58 8.15 16.93
N HIS A 95 10.65 9.41 17.34
CA HIS A 95 11.83 10.24 17.09
C HIS A 95 12.88 10.00 18.18
N LEU A 96 14.14 9.82 17.79
CA LEU A 96 15.25 9.80 18.73
C LEU A 96 15.34 11.14 19.46
N GLN A 97 15.47 11.13 20.79
CA GLN A 97 15.43 12.34 21.62
C GLN A 97 16.45 13.41 21.17
N HIS A 98 17.69 13.00 20.91
CA HIS A 98 18.77 13.94 20.54
C HIS A 98 18.88 14.15 19.03
N GLY A 99 18.70 13.09 18.23
CA GLY A 99 18.87 13.15 16.78
C GLY A 99 17.63 13.62 16.01
N ARG A 100 16.45 13.59 16.64
CA ARG A 100 15.12 13.84 16.04
C ARG A 100 14.80 13.02 14.78
N LYS A 101 15.63 12.02 14.45
CA LYS A 101 15.42 11.09 13.34
C LYS A 101 14.35 10.08 13.72
N ALA A 102 13.48 9.74 12.77
CA ALA A 102 12.52 8.66 12.93
C ALA A 102 13.26 7.33 13.11
N CYS A 103 12.83 6.53 14.07
CA CYS A 103 13.39 5.25 14.42
C CYS A 103 12.28 4.19 14.48
N TYR A 104 12.57 3.04 13.87
CA TYR A 104 11.68 1.88 13.81
C TYR A 104 12.20 0.72 14.67
N PHE A 105 13.22 0.99 15.50
CA PHE A 105 13.80 -0.03 16.37
C PHE A 105 12.72 -0.63 17.27
N ASP A 106 12.70 -1.95 17.36
CA ASP A 106 11.77 -2.72 18.17
C ASP A 106 10.27 -2.58 17.80
N CYS A 107 9.94 -1.98 16.65
CA CYS A 107 8.55 -1.83 16.20
C CYS A 107 8.01 -3.07 15.48
N HIS A 108 8.87 -4.01 15.09
CA HIS A 108 8.52 -5.18 14.29
C HIS A 108 8.07 -6.39 15.13
N ARG A 109 8.37 -6.42 16.45
CA ARG A 109 8.01 -7.56 17.30
C ARG A 109 6.50 -7.82 17.39
N GLN A 110 5.69 -6.80 17.12
CA GLN A 110 4.23 -6.92 17.05
C GLN A 110 3.73 -7.88 15.95
N PHE A 111 4.56 -8.16 14.94
CA PHE A 111 4.24 -9.08 13.85
C PHE A 111 4.66 -10.53 14.13
N LEU A 112 5.38 -10.78 15.23
CA LEU A 112 5.75 -12.13 15.63
C LEU A 112 4.54 -12.86 16.21
N SER A 113 4.51 -14.19 16.13
CA SER A 113 3.46 -14.99 16.79
C SER A 113 3.41 -14.72 18.28
N ALA A 114 2.24 -14.89 18.90
CA ALA A 114 2.00 -14.57 20.31
C ALA A 114 3.00 -15.23 21.27
N HIS A 115 3.43 -16.45 20.95
CA HIS A 115 4.33 -17.25 21.77
C HIS A 115 5.81 -17.14 21.38
N HIS A 116 6.15 -16.30 20.39
CA HIS A 116 7.52 -16.14 19.94
C HIS A 116 8.45 -15.64 21.07
N SER A 117 9.58 -16.32 21.28
CA SER A 117 10.51 -16.04 22.39
C SER A 117 10.98 -14.58 22.44
N TYR A 118 11.22 -13.97 21.27
CA TYR A 118 11.67 -12.58 21.16
C TYR A 118 10.67 -11.53 21.67
N ARG A 119 9.37 -11.85 21.75
CA ARG A 119 8.39 -10.95 22.39
C ARG A 119 8.70 -10.71 23.86
N ARG A 120 9.28 -11.70 24.54
CA ARG A 120 9.67 -11.63 25.96
C ARG A 120 11.15 -11.30 26.18
N ASN A 121 11.93 -11.11 25.11
CA ASN A 121 13.35 -10.81 25.21
C ASN A 121 13.57 -9.34 25.60
N LYS A 122 13.92 -9.11 26.87
CA LYS A 122 14.16 -7.80 27.48
C LYS A 122 15.60 -7.28 27.31
N LYS A 123 16.50 -8.08 26.72
CA LYS A 123 17.94 -7.79 26.62
C LYS A 123 18.36 -7.40 25.21
N ALA A 124 17.91 -8.12 24.18
CA ALA A 124 18.31 -7.89 22.79
C ALA A 124 17.51 -6.76 22.09
N PHE A 125 16.38 -6.35 22.67
CA PHE A 125 15.48 -5.33 22.15
C PHE A 125 15.41 -4.13 23.11
N MET A 126 14.36 -3.30 23.04
CA MET A 126 14.19 -2.23 24.03
C MET A 126 14.26 -2.80 25.44
N LYS A 127 15.14 -2.19 26.25
CA LYS A 127 15.44 -2.63 27.61
C LYS A 127 14.16 -2.74 28.42
N ASN A 128 13.99 -3.89 29.07
CA ASN A 128 12.85 -4.18 29.95
C ASN A 128 11.47 -4.15 29.27
N ARG A 129 11.40 -4.17 27.93
CA ARG A 129 10.12 -4.15 27.21
C ARG A 129 9.71 -5.54 26.71
N VAL A 130 8.49 -5.94 27.06
CA VAL A 130 7.79 -7.11 26.51
C VAL A 130 6.77 -6.65 25.49
N GLU A 131 6.68 -7.34 24.36
CA GLU A 131 5.70 -7.03 23.31
C GLU A 131 4.48 -7.95 23.41
N ASN A 132 3.38 -7.39 23.91
CA ASN A 132 2.11 -8.11 24.11
C ASN A 132 1.11 -7.85 22.97
N ARG A 133 1.30 -6.81 22.16
CA ARG A 133 0.36 -6.47 21.09
C ARG A 133 0.55 -7.44 19.94
N LEU A 134 -0.56 -8.01 19.46
CA LEU A 134 -0.61 -8.68 18.18
C LEU A 134 -1.09 -7.66 17.18
N HIS A 135 -0.30 -7.41 16.14
CA HIS A 135 -0.81 -6.69 15.00
C HIS A 135 -1.75 -7.62 14.23
N ILE A 136 -3.05 -7.46 14.47
CA ILE A 136 -4.10 -8.15 13.73
C ILE A 136 -4.32 -7.31 12.46
N ARG A 137 -4.03 -7.88 11.29
CA ARG A 137 -4.41 -7.24 10.03
C ARG A 137 -5.94 -7.24 9.96
N GLY A 138 -6.54 -6.06 10.01
CA GLY A 138 -7.94 -5.86 9.63
C GLY A 138 -8.11 -6.03 8.13
#